data_AF-A0A6N0X5H8-F1
#
_entry.id   AF-A0A6N0X5H8-F1
#
_cell.length_a   1.000
_cell.length_b   1.000
_cell.length_c   1.000
_cell.angle_alpha   90.00
_cell.angle_beta   90.00
_cell.angle_gamma   90.00
#
_symmetry.space_group_name_H-M   'P 1'
#
loop_
_entity.id
_entity.type
_entity.pdbx_description
1 polymer ?
#
loop_
_entity_poly.entity_id
_entity_poly.type
_entity_poly.pdbx_seq_one_letter_code
_entity_poly.pdbx_strand_id
1 'polypeptide(L)'
;MTDHLAEWWCPRPWATEIVALEWRSGGRFHLAMHGPEGEVHGGDGMLLEVVPGERIVFTNALGEGWAPQAARPVAIVGMFTLADAPDGRTAYRASARHWNAADTKAHDEMGFAEGWGICADQLAEVARRLTEAADA
;
A
#
# COMPACT_ATOMS: atom_id res chain seq x y z
N MET A 1 -12.46 0.74 9.71
CA MET A 1 -11.29 1.24 10.46
C MET A 1 -10.13 1.30 9.48
N THR A 2 -9.68 2.51 9.15
CA THR A 2 -8.59 2.80 8.22
C THR A 2 -7.65 3.85 8.82
N ASP A 3 -7.74 4.01 10.14
CA ASP A 3 -7.54 5.29 10.83
C ASP A 3 -6.10 5.79 10.76
N HIS A 4 -5.15 4.90 10.45
CA HIS A 4 -3.73 5.21 10.33
C HIS A 4 -3.15 4.94 8.94
N LEU A 5 -3.94 4.44 7.98
CA LEU A 5 -3.43 4.09 6.65
C LEU A 5 -2.83 5.32 5.95
N ALA A 6 -3.52 6.46 6.04
CA ALA A 6 -3.08 7.70 5.43
C ALA A 6 -1.77 8.27 6.02
N GLU A 7 -1.36 7.82 7.21
CA GLU A 7 -0.16 8.31 7.88
C GLU A 7 1.13 7.70 7.32
N TRP A 8 1.06 6.51 6.71
CA TRP A 8 2.25 5.78 6.29
C TRP A 8 2.24 5.32 4.83
N TRP A 9 1.08 5.32 4.15
CA TRP A 9 0.94 4.75 2.81
C TRP A 9 1.81 5.41 1.73
N CYS A 10 2.03 6.73 1.83
CA CYS A 10 2.90 7.48 0.92
C CYS A 10 4.03 8.19 1.68
N PRO A 11 5.20 8.39 1.05
CA PRO A 11 6.31 9.09 1.69
C PRO A 11 5.99 10.58 1.86
N ARG A 12 6.15 11.12 3.06
CA ARG A 12 6.04 12.57 3.30
C ARG A 12 7.00 13.33 2.36
N PRO A 13 6.59 14.47 1.75
CA PRO A 13 5.41 15.28 2.05
C PRO A 13 4.14 14.89 1.27
N TRP A 14 4.12 13.76 0.57
CA TRP A 14 2.89 13.31 -0.10
C TRP A 14 1.79 13.01 0.93
N ALA A 15 0.54 13.21 0.53
CA ALA A 15 -0.63 12.93 1.35
C ALA A 15 -1.49 11.83 0.72
N THR A 16 -2.00 10.91 1.53
CA THR A 16 -2.94 9.86 1.07
C THR A 16 -4.37 10.23 1.41
N GLU A 17 -5.23 10.20 0.40
CA GLU A 17 -6.68 10.27 0.52
C GLU A 17 -7.27 8.87 0.31
N ILE A 18 -8.09 8.42 1.28
CA ILE A 18 -8.76 7.13 1.24
C ILE A 18 -10.17 7.34 0.68
N VAL A 19 -10.34 7.09 -0.62
CA VAL A 19 -11.64 7.27 -1.31
C VAL A 19 -12.57 6.10 -1.03
N ALA A 20 -12.05 4.87 -1.07
CA ALA A 20 -12.78 3.66 -0.71
C ALA A 20 -11.83 2.55 -0.26
N LEU A 21 -12.18 1.85 0.82
CA LEU A 21 -11.42 0.68 1.27
C LEU A 21 -12.36 -0.36 1.90
N GLU A 22 -12.49 -1.49 1.23
CA GLU A 22 -13.38 -2.58 1.66
C GLU A 22 -12.55 -3.84 1.96
N TRP A 23 -12.33 -4.13 3.25
CA TRP A 23 -11.47 -5.21 3.74
C TRP A 23 -12.02 -6.62 3.49
N ARG A 24 -12.09 -7.02 2.22
CA ARG A 24 -12.47 -8.37 1.75
C ARG A 24 -11.90 -8.60 0.35
N SER A 25 -11.75 -9.86 -0.04
CA SER A 25 -11.42 -10.19 -1.43
C SER A 25 -12.51 -9.66 -2.39
N GLY A 26 -12.08 -9.06 -3.50
CA GLY A 26 -12.94 -8.34 -4.44
C GLY A 26 -13.51 -7.02 -3.89
N GLY A 27 -13.00 -6.53 -2.76
CA GLY A 27 -13.36 -5.23 -2.20
C GLY A 27 -12.61 -4.08 -2.87
N ARG A 28 -13.21 -2.89 -2.89
CA ARG A 28 -12.58 -1.69 -3.46
C ARG A 28 -11.33 -1.29 -2.69
N PHE A 29 -10.29 -0.90 -3.42
CA PHE A 29 -9.02 -0.37 -2.91
C PHE A 29 -8.69 0.92 -3.67
N HIS A 30 -9.34 2.02 -3.31
CA HIS A 30 -9.21 3.30 -3.99
C HIS A 30 -8.49 4.30 -3.07
N LEU A 31 -7.22 4.56 -3.39
CA LEU A 31 -6.38 5.51 -2.68
C LEU A 31 -5.81 6.52 -3.68
N ALA A 32 -5.97 7.81 -3.40
CA ALA A 32 -5.34 8.88 -4.15
C ALA A 32 -4.16 9.44 -3.34
N MET A 33 -3.00 9.57 -3.97
CA MET A 33 -1.78 10.11 -3.36
C MET A 33 -1.49 11.46 -4.00
N HIS A 34 -1.45 12.50 -3.19
CA HIS A 34 -1.27 13.89 -3.60
C HIS A 34 0.16 14.34 -3.35
N GLY A 35 0.84 14.81 -4.39
CA GLY A 35 2.20 15.32 -4.34
C GLY A 35 2.25 16.82 -4.01
N PRO A 36 3.43 17.33 -3.59
CA PRO A 36 3.59 18.73 -3.19
C PRO A 36 3.43 19.73 -4.34
N GLU A 37 3.60 19.29 -5.59
CA GLU A 37 3.51 20.14 -6.80
C GLU A 37 2.16 19.96 -7.52
N GLY A 38 1.16 19.35 -6.85
CA GLY A 38 -0.18 19.11 -7.39
C GLY A 38 -0.33 17.82 -8.18
N GLU A 39 0.64 16.91 -8.10
CA GLU A 39 0.55 15.59 -8.70
C GLU A 39 -0.50 14.73 -7.99
N VAL A 40 -1.17 13.85 -8.75
CA VAL A 40 -2.08 12.85 -8.19
C VAL A 40 -1.72 11.49 -8.75
N HIS A 41 -1.26 10.59 -7.88
CA HIS A 41 -0.92 9.20 -8.17
C HIS A 41 -1.91 8.24 -7.50
N GLY A 42 -1.96 6.99 -7.98
CA GLY A 42 -2.92 6.00 -7.48
C GLY A 42 -4.26 6.06 -8.22
N GLY A 43 -5.35 5.89 -7.50
CA GLY A 43 -6.71 5.82 -8.05
C GLY A 43 -7.43 4.53 -7.66
N ASP A 44 -8.36 4.10 -8.53
CA ASP A 44 -9.19 2.92 -8.29
C ASP A 44 -8.35 1.63 -8.34
N GLY A 45 -8.80 0.64 -7.58
CA GLY A 45 -8.11 -0.63 -7.44
C GLY A 45 -8.96 -1.63 -6.66
N MET A 46 -8.42 -2.81 -6.44
CA MET A 46 -9.11 -3.91 -5.79
C MET A 46 -8.21 -4.68 -4.83
N LEU A 47 -8.75 -5.05 -3.68
CA LEU A 47 -8.16 -6.07 -2.81
C LEU A 47 -8.43 -7.45 -3.43
N LEU A 48 -7.36 -8.12 -3.85
CA LEU A 48 -7.42 -9.48 -4.38
C LEU A 48 -7.54 -10.49 -3.24
N GLU A 49 -6.89 -10.22 -2.11
CA GLU A 49 -6.94 -11.07 -0.95
C GLU A 49 -6.69 -10.31 0.35
N VAL A 50 -7.42 -10.67 1.40
CA VAL A 50 -7.25 -10.14 2.75
C VAL A 50 -7.32 -11.30 3.74
N VAL A 51 -6.17 -11.61 4.34
CA VAL A 51 -6.05 -12.53 5.47
C VAL A 51 -5.62 -11.69 6.68
N PRO A 52 -6.53 -11.44 7.64
CA PRO A 52 -6.25 -10.61 8.80
C PRO A 52 -4.98 -11.05 9.53
N GLY A 53 -4.08 -10.09 9.80
CA GLY A 53 -2.83 -10.35 10.52
C GLY A 53 -1.72 -11.05 9.73
N GLU A 54 -1.97 -11.49 8.50
CA GLU A 54 -1.00 -12.31 7.75
C GLU A 54 -0.71 -11.77 6.37
N ARG A 55 -1.72 -11.40 5.58
CA ARG A 55 -1.51 -11.10 4.16
C ARG A 55 -2.56 -10.17 3.57
N ILE A 56 -2.10 -9.21 2.78
CA ILE A 56 -2.94 -8.34 1.95
C ILE A 56 -2.37 -8.36 0.53
N VAL A 57 -3.24 -8.60 -0.44
CA VAL A 57 -2.89 -8.55 -1.87
C VAL A 57 -3.85 -7.59 -2.55
N PHE A 58 -3.33 -6.66 -3.34
CA PHE A 58 -4.12 -5.65 -4.05
C PHE A 58 -3.58 -5.43 -5.47
N THR A 59 -4.40 -4.79 -6.30
CA THR A 59 -3.98 -4.38 -7.63
C THR A 59 -4.67 -3.08 -8.04
N ASN A 60 -3.98 -2.29 -8.85
CA ASN A 60 -4.55 -1.14 -9.56
C ASN A 60 -4.99 -1.51 -10.99
N ALA A 61 -4.78 -2.75 -11.44
CA ALA A 61 -5.14 -3.19 -12.79
C ALA A 61 -6.62 -3.61 -12.93
N LEU A 62 -7.34 -3.75 -11.82
CA LEU A 62 -8.75 -4.12 -11.77
C LEU A 62 -9.52 -3.10 -10.92
N GLY A 63 -10.67 -2.67 -11.42
CA GLY A 63 -11.64 -1.85 -10.69
C GLY A 63 -12.82 -2.68 -10.19
N GLU A 64 -13.95 -2.01 -9.95
CA GLU A 64 -15.19 -2.64 -9.49
C GLU A 64 -15.66 -3.78 -10.42
N GLY A 65 -16.23 -4.83 -9.83
CA GLY A 65 -16.77 -5.95 -10.59
C GLY A 65 -15.72 -6.76 -11.37
N TRP A 66 -14.45 -6.68 -10.98
CA TRP A 66 -13.32 -7.32 -11.66
C TRP A 66 -13.06 -6.76 -13.07
N ALA A 67 -13.54 -5.55 -13.35
CA ALA A 67 -13.33 -4.90 -14.63
C ALA A 67 -11.83 -4.56 -14.82
N PRO A 68 -11.19 -5.00 -15.92
CA PRO A 68 -9.85 -4.55 -16.26
C PRO A 68 -9.81 -3.05 -16.48
N GLN A 69 -8.77 -2.39 -15.98
CA GLN A 69 -8.55 -0.97 -16.19
C GLN A 69 -7.08 -0.67 -16.51
N ALA A 70 -6.88 0.44 -17.20
CA ALA A 70 -5.54 0.94 -17.48
C ALA A 70 -4.97 1.60 -16.22
N ALA A 71 -4.18 0.85 -15.47
CA ALA A 71 -3.42 1.38 -14.35
C ALA A 71 -2.36 2.40 -14.82
N ARG A 72 -2.20 3.49 -14.07
CA ARG A 72 -1.15 4.48 -14.29
C ARG A 72 -0.45 4.80 -12.96
N PRO A 73 0.87 5.10 -12.97
CA PRO A 73 1.76 5.07 -14.12
C PRO A 73 2.17 3.64 -14.52
N VAL A 74 2.12 2.68 -13.59
CA VAL A 74 2.48 1.27 -13.82
C VAL A 74 1.44 0.34 -13.18
N ALA A 75 1.05 -0.72 -13.90
CA ALA A 75 0.18 -1.77 -13.36
C ALA A 75 0.97 -2.70 -12.41
N ILE A 76 0.44 -2.92 -11.21
CA ILE A 76 1.05 -3.81 -10.22
C ILE A 76 0.04 -4.76 -9.57
N VAL A 77 0.54 -5.91 -9.14
CA VAL A 77 -0.02 -6.68 -8.02
C VAL A 77 0.87 -6.47 -6.81
N GLY A 78 0.39 -5.70 -5.84
CA GLY A 78 1.08 -5.42 -4.59
C GLY A 78 0.73 -6.46 -3.53
N MET A 79 1.70 -6.85 -2.72
CA MET A 79 1.56 -7.87 -1.69
C MET A 79 2.27 -7.43 -0.41
N PHE A 80 1.54 -7.46 0.70
CA PHE A 80 2.09 -7.37 2.05
C PHE A 80 1.93 -8.69 2.77
N THR A 81 2.99 -9.13 3.43
CA THR A 81 2.94 -10.26 4.34
C THR A 81 3.46 -9.83 5.69
N LEU A 82 2.78 -10.27 6.72
CA LEU A 82 3.15 -10.10 8.11
C LEU A 82 3.36 -11.48 8.72
N ALA A 83 4.37 -11.59 9.56
CA ALA A 83 4.64 -12.79 10.33
C ALA A 83 5.24 -12.41 11.69
N ASP A 84 5.13 -13.30 12.66
CA ASP A 84 5.78 -13.12 13.95
C ASP A 84 7.30 -13.05 13.80
N ALA A 85 7.91 -12.13 14.53
CA ALA A 85 9.35 -12.00 14.68
C ALA A 85 9.73 -12.04 16.17
N PRO A 86 11.01 -12.33 16.51
CA PRO A 86 11.46 -12.35 17.90
C PRO A 86 11.17 -11.06 18.64
N ASP A 87 11.06 -11.18 19.97
CA ASP A 87 10.84 -10.06 20.90
C ASP A 87 9.48 -9.36 20.73
N GLY A 88 8.46 -10.11 20.31
CA GLY A 88 7.10 -9.57 20.08
C GLY A 88 7.00 -8.63 18.88
N ARG A 89 7.97 -8.68 17.96
CA ARG A 89 7.99 -7.86 16.74
C ARG A 89 7.24 -8.53 15.60
N THR A 90 7.05 -7.78 14.52
CA THR A 90 6.44 -8.28 13.28
C THR A 90 7.43 -8.18 12.13
N ALA A 91 7.65 -9.29 11.42
CA ALA A 91 8.33 -9.30 10.15
C ALA A 91 7.36 -8.81 9.07
N TYR A 92 7.56 -7.57 8.60
CA TYR A 92 6.82 -6.99 7.49
C TYR A 92 7.61 -7.14 6.19
N ARG A 93 6.95 -7.65 5.15
CA ARG A 93 7.50 -7.67 3.79
C ARG A 93 6.48 -7.12 2.82
N ALA A 94 6.94 -6.19 1.99
CA ALA A 94 6.21 -5.73 0.83
C ALA A 94 6.88 -6.17 -0.46
N SER A 95 6.06 -6.42 -1.48
CA SER A 95 6.54 -6.71 -2.83
C SER A 95 5.52 -6.28 -3.87
N ALA A 96 6.00 -5.98 -5.08
CA ALA A 96 5.17 -5.72 -6.24
C ALA A 96 5.54 -6.67 -7.36
N ARG A 97 4.53 -7.17 -8.07
CA ARG A 97 4.67 -7.90 -9.34
C ARG A 97 4.21 -7.02 -10.48
N HIS A 98 4.98 -7.02 -11.56
CA HIS A 98 4.71 -6.30 -12.79
C HIS A 98 4.44 -7.28 -13.94
N TRP A 99 3.84 -6.77 -15.03
CA TRP A 99 3.50 -7.59 -16.19
C TRP A 99 4.71 -7.97 -17.02
N ASN A 100 5.73 -7.11 -17.06
CA ASN A 100 6.94 -7.32 -17.82
C ASN A 100 8.13 -6.57 -17.19
N ALA A 101 9.34 -6.86 -17.68
CA ALA A 101 10.57 -6.27 -17.16
C ALA A 101 10.69 -4.76 -17.40
N ALA A 102 10.07 -4.24 -18.47
CA ALA A 102 10.08 -2.80 -18.75
C ALA A 102 9.27 -2.04 -17.69
N ASP A 103 8.12 -2.58 -17.29
CA ASP A 103 7.29 -2.01 -16.20
C ASP A 103 7.99 -2.09 -14.85
N THR A 104 8.69 -3.19 -14.55
CA THR A 104 9.52 -3.29 -13.34
C THR A 104 10.60 -2.21 -13.34
N LYS A 105 11.33 -2.05 -14.44
CA LYS A 105 12.38 -1.04 -14.57
C LYS A 105 11.80 0.37 -14.45
N ALA A 106 10.69 0.67 -15.12
CA ALA A 106 10.05 1.97 -15.04
C ALA A 106 9.61 2.30 -13.61
N HIS A 107 9.02 1.33 -12.88
CA HIS A 107 8.61 1.55 -11.49
C HIS A 107 9.80 1.72 -10.54
N ASP A 108 10.91 1.02 -10.79
CA ASP A 108 12.15 1.16 -10.03
C ASP A 108 12.81 2.53 -10.28
N GLU A 109 12.88 3.00 -11.53
CA GLU A 109 13.38 4.33 -11.91
C GLU A 109 12.55 5.47 -11.31
N MET A 110 11.27 5.22 -11.03
CA MET A 110 10.40 6.14 -10.30
C MET A 110 10.67 6.19 -8.78
N GLY A 111 11.61 5.37 -8.27
CA GLY A 111 11.98 5.34 -6.86
C GLY A 111 11.09 4.44 -6.01
N PHE A 112 10.43 3.42 -6.58
CA PHE A 112 9.53 2.55 -5.83
C PHE A 112 10.19 1.93 -4.59
N ALA A 113 11.40 1.38 -4.71
CA ALA A 113 12.06 0.71 -3.59
C ALA A 113 12.40 1.67 -2.44
N GLU A 114 12.93 2.85 -2.75
CA GLU A 114 13.25 3.89 -1.77
C GLU A 114 11.99 4.44 -1.12
N GLY A 115 11.00 4.83 -1.94
CA GLY A 115 9.71 5.34 -1.45
C GLY A 115 9.00 4.33 -0.56
N TRP A 116 9.05 3.05 -0.91
CA TRP A 116 8.46 2.00 -0.09
C TRP A 116 9.21 1.76 1.23
N GLY A 117 10.53 1.94 1.24
CA GLY A 117 11.32 1.92 2.47
C GLY A 117 10.86 3.01 3.45
N ILE A 118 10.66 4.23 2.96
CA ILE A 118 10.14 5.35 3.76
C ILE A 118 8.74 5.02 4.32
N CYS A 119 7.85 4.46 3.50
CA CYS A 119 6.52 4.04 3.96
C CYS A 119 6.60 2.96 5.05
N ALA A 120 7.55 2.03 4.95
CA ALA A 120 7.76 1.00 5.96
C ALA A 120 8.26 1.58 7.30
N ASP A 121 9.18 2.55 7.26
CA ASP A 121 9.65 3.27 8.46
C ASP A 121 8.52 4.08 9.11
N GLN A 122 7.69 4.75 8.30
CA GLN A 122 6.50 5.47 8.78
C GLN A 122 5.48 4.51 9.42
N LEU A 123 5.28 3.32 8.85
CA LEU A 123 4.42 2.29 9.44
C LEU A 123 4.96 1.83 10.80
N ALA A 124 6.28 1.65 10.92
CA ALA A 124 6.91 1.30 12.19
C ALA A 124 6.75 2.41 13.25
N GLU A 125 6.83 3.68 12.84
CA GLU A 125 6.57 4.85 13.70
C GLU A 125 5.12 4.82 14.23
N VAL A 126 4.14 4.62 13.34
CA VAL A 126 2.72 4.48 13.71
C VAL A 126 2.51 3.31 14.67
N ALA A 127 3.06 2.13 14.36
CA ALA A 127 2.89 0.94 15.19
C ALA A 127 3.42 1.16 16.61
N ARG A 128 4.63 1.74 16.74
CA ARG A 128 5.22 2.07 18.04
C ARG A 128 4.35 3.06 18.84
N ARG A 129 3.86 4.12 18.19
CA ARG A 129 2.96 5.11 18.82
C ARG A 129 1.68 4.47 19.34
N LEU A 130 1.11 3.51 18.61
CA LEU A 130 -0.11 2.81 19.03
C LEU A 130 0.14 1.87 20.21
N THR A 131 1.30 1.20 20.26
CA THR A 131 1.69 0.39 21.42
C THR A 131 1.87 1.26 22.66
N GLU A 132 2.65 2.36 22.55
CA GLU A 132 2.88 3.29 23.66
C GLU A 132 1.57 3.88 24.21
N ALA A 133 0.58 4.16 23.35
CA ALA A 133 -0.72 4.66 23.76
C ALA A 133 -1.63 3.59 24.38
N ALA A 134 -1.47 2.32 24.02
CA ALA A 134 -2.22 1.21 24.61
C ALA A 134 -1.70 0.82 26.00
N ASP A 135 -0.41 1.04 26.25
CA ASP A 135 0.26 0.76 27.52
C ASP A 135 0.11 1.89 28.57
N ALA A 136 -0.42 3.05 28.18
CA ALA A 136 -0.61 4.25 29.01
C ALA A 136 -1.99 4.31 29.67
#